data_AF-A0A9D6G354-F1
#
_entry.id   AF-A0A9D6G354-F1
#
_cell.length_a   1.000
_cell.length_b   1.000
_cell.length_c   1.000
_cell.angle_alpha   90.00
_cell.angle_beta   90.00
_cell.angle_gamma   90.00
#
_symmetry.space_group_name_H-M   'P 1'
#
loop_
_entity.id
_entity.type
_entity.pdbx_description
1 polymer ?
#
loop_
_entity_poly.entity_id
_entity_poly.type
_entity_poly.pdbx_seq_one_letter_code
_entity_poly.pdbx_strand_id
1 'polypeptide(L)'
;MAKPLQVYLDDEDFDRLDSFAASHGWTKSQAVRVAIRALTRPAEEEDPLLGLSGMIDGLPEDLAENLHRYADEACVIGERQPRYGRVQRRARGRLRR
;
A
#
# COMPACT_ATOMS: atom_id res chain seq x y z
N MET A 1 18.17 9.71 -9.14
CA MET A 1 17.41 9.41 -10.38
C MET A 1 17.54 7.93 -10.65
N ALA A 2 16.44 7.20 -10.84
CA ALA A 2 16.50 5.76 -11.13
C ALA A 2 17.04 5.54 -12.55
N LYS A 3 18.13 4.77 -12.67
CA LYS A 3 18.71 4.41 -13.97
C LYS A 3 17.78 3.38 -14.64
N PRO A 4 17.32 3.59 -15.89
CA PRO A 4 16.51 2.60 -16.57
C PRO A 4 17.33 1.32 -16.79
N LEU A 5 16.76 0.18 -16.43
CA LEU A 5 17.35 -1.14 -16.63
C LEU A 5 16.71 -1.76 -17.87
N GLN A 6 17.54 -2.15 -18.84
CA GLN A 6 17.11 -2.93 -19.99
C GLN A 6 17.20 -4.41 -19.64
N VAL A 7 16.14 -5.17 -19.91
CA VAL A 7 16.02 -6.58 -19.58
C VAL A 7 15.54 -7.32 -20.82
N TYR A 8 16.05 -8.53 -21.02
CA TYR A 8 15.59 -9.41 -22.09
C TYR A 8 14.53 -10.36 -21.53
N LEU A 9 13.45 -10.52 -22.30
CA LEU A 9 12.41 -11.51 -22.10
C LEU A 9 12.32 -12.30 -23.41
N ASP A 10 12.03 -13.58 -23.32
CA ASP A 10 11.62 -14.32 -24.50
C ASP A 10 10.20 -13.93 -24.92
N ASP A 11 9.81 -14.34 -26.12
CA ASP A 11 8.52 -13.96 -26.69
C ASP A 11 7.35 -14.53 -25.85
N GLU A 12 7.52 -15.73 -25.28
CA GLU A 12 6.49 -16.37 -24.45
C GLU A 12 6.24 -15.60 -23.15
N ASP A 13 7.29 -15.23 -22.44
CA ASP A 13 7.17 -14.46 -21.21
C ASP A 13 6.71 -13.02 -21.49
N PHE A 14 7.04 -12.46 -22.65
CA PHE A 14 6.51 -11.18 -23.07
C PHE A 14 4.99 -11.24 -23.29
N ASP A 15 4.48 -12.28 -23.96
CA ASP A 15 3.05 -12.48 -24.20
C ASP A 15 2.26 -12.73 -22.91
N ARG A 16 2.86 -13.48 -21.97
CA ARG A 16 2.31 -13.67 -20.62
C ARG A 16 2.21 -12.35 -19.87
N LEU A 17 3.26 -11.52 -19.91
CA LEU A 17 3.27 -10.20 -19.29
C LEU A 17 2.21 -9.27 -19.90
N ASP A 18 2.06 -9.29 -21.23
CA ASP A 18 1.06 -8.48 -21.94
C ASP A 18 -0.36 -8.87 -21.52
N SER A 19 -0.65 -10.16 -21.53
CA SER A 19 -1.94 -10.72 -21.11
C SER A 19 -2.27 -10.39 -19.66
N PHE A 20 -1.29 -10.54 -18.76
CA PHE A 20 -1.44 -10.21 -17.35
C PHE A 20 -1.72 -8.72 -17.15
N ALA A 21 -0.96 -7.84 -17.81
CA ALA A 21 -1.17 -6.40 -17.73
C ALA A 21 -2.55 -6.00 -18.27
N ALA A 22 -2.97 -6.56 -19.41
CA ALA A 22 -4.27 -6.30 -20.02
C ALA A 22 -5.43 -6.70 -19.11
N SER A 23 -5.38 -7.89 -18.49
CA SER A 23 -6.43 -8.36 -17.58
C SER A 23 -6.66 -7.47 -16.35
N HIS A 24 -5.64 -6.72 -15.93
CA HIS A 24 -5.69 -5.81 -14.79
C HIS A 24 -5.86 -4.34 -15.19
N GLY A 25 -5.94 -4.04 -16.50
CA GLY A 25 -5.98 -2.67 -17.01
C GLY A 25 -4.69 -1.88 -16.70
N TRP A 26 -3.56 -2.57 -16.60
CA TRP A 26 -2.26 -2.00 -16.23
C TRP A 26 -1.36 -1.80 -17.45
N THR A 27 -0.39 -0.90 -17.31
CA THR A 27 0.75 -0.82 -18.23
C THR A 27 1.77 -1.91 -17.93
N LYS A 28 2.53 -2.37 -18.93
CA LYS A 28 3.63 -3.34 -18.75
C LYS A 28 4.60 -2.95 -17.63
N SER A 29 4.95 -1.65 -17.54
CA SER A 29 5.81 -1.13 -16.49
C SER A 29 5.21 -1.23 -15.08
N GLN A 30 3.89 -1.11 -14.94
CA GLN A 30 3.22 -1.32 -13.65
C GLN A 30 3.25 -2.80 -13.26
N ALA A 31 2.90 -3.68 -14.20
CA ALA A 31 2.94 -5.13 -13.98
C ALA A 31 4.33 -5.61 -13.56
N VAL A 32 5.39 -5.20 -14.27
CA VAL A 32 6.78 -5.53 -13.93
C VAL A 32 7.17 -5.02 -12.53
N ARG A 33 6.80 -3.78 -12.19
CA ARG A 33 7.11 -3.23 -10.85
C ARG A 33 6.41 -3.99 -9.73
N VAL A 34 5.16 -4.39 -9.94
CA VAL A 34 4.40 -5.17 -8.96
C VAL A 34 5.01 -6.56 -8.79
N ALA A 35 5.34 -7.24 -9.89
CA ALA A 35 5.98 -8.55 -9.86
C ALA A 35 7.34 -8.51 -9.13
N ILE A 36 8.22 -7.56 -9.49
CA ILE A 36 9.50 -7.37 -8.81
C ILE A 36 9.26 -7.08 -7.32
N ARG A 37 8.34 -6.17 -6.98
CA ARG A 37 8.05 -5.83 -5.59
C ARG A 37 7.53 -7.05 -4.81
N ALA A 38 6.72 -7.90 -5.40
CA ALA A 38 6.24 -9.12 -4.76
C ALA A 38 7.39 -10.12 -4.49
N LEU A 39 8.36 -10.22 -5.40
CA LEU A 39 9.51 -11.11 -5.26
C LEU A 39 10.59 -10.57 -4.33
N THR A 40 10.78 -9.25 -4.27
CA THR A 40 11.88 -8.63 -3.52
C THR A 40 11.45 -8.07 -2.16
N ARG A 41 10.14 -7.99 -1.88
CA ARG A 41 9.69 -7.59 -0.54
C ARG A 41 10.02 -8.74 0.42
N PRO A 42 10.79 -8.51 1.49
CA PRO A 42 11.01 -9.53 2.50
C PRO A 42 9.64 -9.93 3.08
N ALA A 43 9.34 -11.22 3.13
CA ALA A 43 8.14 -11.72 3.79
C ALA A 43 8.12 -11.36 5.29
N GLU A 44 9.30 -11.05 5.86
CA GLU A 44 9.55 -10.72 7.26
C GLU A 44 9.56 -9.21 7.55
N GLU A 45 9.47 -8.35 6.54
CA GLU A 45 9.26 -6.93 6.78
C GLU A 45 7.78 -6.76 7.12
N GLU A 46 7.45 -7.05 8.40
CA GLU A 46 6.24 -6.61 9.09
C GLU A 46 5.83 -5.31 8.45
N ASP A 47 4.63 -5.29 7.86
CA ASP A 47 4.13 -4.09 7.21
C ASP A 47 4.45 -2.92 8.15
N PRO A 48 5.25 -1.92 7.74
CA PRO A 48 5.64 -0.88 8.67
C PRO A 48 4.40 -0.20 9.24
N LEU A 49 3.25 -0.27 8.56
CA LEU A 49 1.95 0.11 9.09
C LEU A 49 1.44 -0.84 10.19
N LEU A 50 1.64 -2.16 10.10
CA LEU A 50 1.38 -3.11 11.18
C LEU A 50 2.29 -2.85 12.39
N GLY A 51 3.59 -2.67 12.19
CA GLY A 51 4.51 -2.32 13.29
C GLY A 51 4.19 -0.97 13.94
N LEU A 52 3.67 -0.01 13.17
CA LEU A 52 3.21 1.29 13.67
C LEU A 52 1.76 1.30 14.15
N SER A 53 0.98 0.25 13.89
CA SER A 53 -0.44 0.20 14.26
C SER A 53 -0.65 0.06 15.76
N GLY A 54 0.40 -0.23 16.54
CA GLY A 54 0.30 -0.47 17.96
C GLY A 54 -0.61 -1.65 18.29
N MET A 55 -0.78 -2.58 17.34
CA MET A 55 -1.50 -3.83 17.57
C MET A 55 -0.84 -4.53 18.76
N ILE A 56 -1.63 -4.71 19.80
CA ILE A 56 -1.24 -5.36 21.04
C ILE A 56 -1.23 -6.87 20.74
N ASP A 57 -0.18 -7.58 21.15
CA ASP A 57 -0.15 -9.03 21.00
C ASP A 57 -1.26 -9.67 21.85
N GLY A 58 -2.27 -10.20 21.15
CA GLY A 58 -3.39 -10.91 21.74
C GLY A 58 -4.59 -10.01 22.04
N LEU A 59 -5.74 -10.39 21.49
CA LEU A 59 -7.04 -9.89 21.91
C LEU A 59 -7.56 -10.74 23.07
N PRO A 60 -8.32 -10.17 24.02
CA PRO A 60 -9.02 -10.95 25.03
C PRO A 60 -9.87 -12.05 24.38
N GLU A 61 -9.88 -13.26 24.94
CA GLU A 61 -10.62 -14.40 24.39
C GLU A 61 -12.14 -14.13 24.29
N ASP A 62 -12.65 -13.20 25.11
CA ASP A 62 -14.04 -12.76 25.16
C ASP A 62 -14.34 -11.52 24.30
N LEU A 63 -13.38 -11.06 23.47
CA LEU A 63 -13.55 -9.84 22.67
C LEU A 63 -14.81 -9.86 21.81
N ALA A 64 -15.13 -11.01 21.18
CA ALA A 64 -16.28 -11.11 20.30
C ALA A 64 -17.60 -10.88 21.03
N GLU A 65 -17.70 -11.32 22.29
CA GLU A 65 -18.90 -11.17 23.12
C GLU A 65 -18.97 -9.79 23.79
N ASN A 66 -17.81 -9.21 24.12
CA ASN A 66 -17.71 -7.95 24.87
C ASN A 66 -17.20 -6.77 24.03
N LEU A 67 -17.31 -6.85 22.70
CA LEU A 67 -16.76 -5.88 21.75
C LEU A 67 -17.20 -4.44 22.06
N HIS A 68 -18.48 -4.23 22.38
CA HIS A 68 -19.01 -2.92 22.71
C HIS A 68 -18.42 -2.34 24.00
N ARG A 69 -18.30 -3.16 25.06
CA ARG A 69 -17.70 -2.73 26.33
C ARG A 69 -16.25 -2.30 26.14
N TYR A 70 -15.46 -3.13 25.47
CA TYR A 70 -14.06 -2.81 25.21
C TYR A 70 -13.90 -1.61 24.28
N ALA A 71 -14.78 -1.46 23.29
CA ALA A 71 -14.78 -0.29 22.43
C ALA A 71 -15.06 0.98 23.25
N ASP A 72 -16.07 0.99 24.12
CA ASP A 72 -16.42 2.14 24.96
C ASP A 72 -15.32 2.49 25.98
N GLU A 73 -14.69 1.48 26.59
CA GLU A 73 -13.59 1.66 27.55
C GLU A 73 -12.29 2.14 26.89
N ALA A 74 -11.96 1.61 25.70
CA ALA A 74 -10.77 1.99 24.94
C ALA A 74 -10.98 3.26 24.09
N CYS A 75 -12.21 3.79 24.04
CA CYS A 75 -12.56 4.99 23.29
C CYS A 75 -11.97 6.24 23.94
N VAL A 76 -10.67 6.47 23.79
CA VAL A 76 -10.03 7.75 24.08
C VAL A 76 -10.30 8.67 22.88
N ILE A 77 -11.56 9.03 22.62
CA ILE A 77 -11.85 10.19 21.77
C ILE A 77 -11.42 11.42 22.58
N GLY A 78 -10.13 11.76 22.47
CA GLY A 78 -9.71 13.13 22.71
C GLY A 78 -10.57 14.03 21.83
N GLU A 79 -11.19 15.05 22.42
CA GLU A 79 -12.21 15.96 21.86
C GLU A 79 -11.80 16.75 20.60
N ARG A 80 -10.75 16.33 19.88
CA ARG A 80 -10.20 17.04 18.75
C ARG A 80 -9.90 16.06 17.62
N GLN A 81 -10.88 15.90 16.73
CA GLN A 81 -10.64 15.28 15.44
C GLN A 81 -9.47 16.02 14.74
N PRO A 82 -8.43 15.32 14.27
CA PRO A 82 -7.43 15.94 13.41
C PRO A 82 -8.16 16.38 12.14
N ARG A 83 -8.22 17.70 11.92
CA ARG A 83 -8.66 18.23 10.62
C ARG A 83 -7.61 17.81 9.60
N TYR A 84 -7.88 16.74 8.87
CA TYR A 84 -7.13 16.40 7.67
C TYR A 84 -7.32 17.56 6.68
N GLY A 85 -6.43 18.54 6.76
CA GLY A 85 -6.47 19.71 5.91
C GLY A 85 -6.37 19.26 4.46
N ARG A 86 -7.28 19.73 3.61
CA ARG A 86 -7.17 19.61 2.16
C ARG A 86 -5.73 19.92 1.78
N VAL A 87 -5.01 18.93 1.28
CA VAL A 87 -3.75 19.16 0.59
C VAL A 87 -4.11 19.98 -0.64
N GLN A 88 -4.00 21.31 -0.53
CA GLN A 88 -4.11 22.19 -1.67
C GLN A 88 -3.01 21.78 -2.64
N ARG A 89 -3.40 21.16 -3.76
CA ARG A 89 -2.51 20.94 -4.91
C ARG A 89 -1.96 22.31 -5.29
N ARG A 90 -0.72 22.61 -4.89
CA ARG A 90 0.04 23.74 -5.44
C ARG A 90 0.01 23.59 -6.95
N ALA A 91 -0.64 24.52 -7.62
CA ALA A 91 -0.72 24.58 -9.07
C ALA A 91 0.71 24.54 -9.63
N ARG A 92 0.99 23.52 -10.46
CA ARG A 92 2.27 23.41 -11.16
C ARG A 92 2.38 24.62 -12.09
N GLY A 93 3.38 25.47 -11.84
CA GLY A 93 3.72 26.58 -12.73
C GLY A 93 3.97 26.06 -14.15
N ARG A 94 3.37 26.73 -15.13
CA ARG A 94 3.59 26.45 -16.56
C ARG A 94 5.08 26.65 -16.87
N LEU A 95 5.80 25.57 -17.16
CA LEU A 95 7.09 25.64 -17.86
C LEU A 95 6.80 26.20 -19.26
N ARG A 96 7.24 27.44 -19.51
CA ARG A 96 7.24 28.04 -20.85
C ARG A 96 8.35 27.40 -21.69
N ARG A 97 8.02 27.13 -22.96
CA ARG A 97 8.93 26.71 -24.04
C ARG A 97 9.97 27.77 -24.33
#